data_AF-A0ABD6HAK6-F1
#
_entry.id   AF-A0ABD6HAK6-F1
#
_cell.length_a   1.000
_cell.length_b   1.000
_cell.length_c   1.000
_cell.angle_alpha   90.00
_cell.angle_beta   90.00
_cell.angle_gamma   90.00
#
_symmetry.space_group_name_H-M   'P 1'
#
loop_
_entity.id
_entity.type
_entity.pdbx_description
1 polymer ?
#
loop_
_entity_poly.entity_id
_entity_poly.type
_entity_poly.pdbx_seq_one_letter_code
_entity_poly.pdbx_strand_id
1 'polypeptide(L)'
;MEVAMFPISKERRAKIFMNGRSRAVRIPSDFDLSGDEVVIRQEADGVITIQSARQKRSPGGLIEWLRQAEPLGQDFPEIDDQPLQEIDLDLPE
;
A
#
# COMPACT_ATOMS: atom_id res chain seq x y z
N MET A 1 12.32 -14.89 17.16
CA MET A 1 11.76 -13.55 16.87
C MET A 1 12.37 -13.08 15.58
N GLU A 2 11.65 -13.28 14.48
CA GLU A 2 12.03 -12.75 13.18
C GLU A 2 11.67 -11.26 13.19
N VAL A 3 12.68 -10.40 13.26
CA VAL A 3 12.46 -8.96 13.13
C VAL A 3 11.99 -8.75 11.70
N ALA A 4 10.70 -8.43 11.52
CA ALA A 4 10.18 -8.00 10.24
C ALA A 4 11.04 -6.83 9.77
N MET A 5 11.94 -7.11 8.83
CA MET A 5 12.87 -6.14 8.29
C MET A 5 12.03 -5.17 7.46
N PHE A 6 11.72 -3.99 8.02
CA PHE A 6 11.07 -2.93 7.25
C PHE A 6 11.92 -2.70 5.99
N PRO A 7 11.31 -2.67 4.79
CA PRO A 7 12.08 -2.47 3.56
C PRO A 7 12.81 -1.13 3.67
N ILE A 8 14.15 -1.20 3.63
CA ILE A 8 15.00 -0.01 3.63
C ILE A 8 14.70 0.77 2.35
N SER A 9 14.40 2.06 2.46
CA SER A 9 14.16 2.93 1.30
C SER A 9 15.38 2.90 0.37
N LYS A 10 15.15 2.56 -0.91
CA LYS A 10 16.18 2.52 -1.96
C LYS A 10 15.96 3.66 -2.95
N GLU A 11 17.03 4.33 -3.32
CA GLU A 11 17.03 5.36 -4.36
C GLU A 11 18.00 4.98 -5.49
N ARG A 12 17.59 5.22 -6.74
CA ARG A 12 18.43 5.11 -7.94
C ARG A 12 18.18 6.29 -8.87
N ARG A 13 19.25 6.84 -9.43
CA ARG A 13 19.15 7.75 -10.57
C ARG A 13 18.96 6.93 -11.83
N ALA A 14 17.92 7.24 -12.59
CA ALA A 14 17.65 6.63 -13.90
C ALA A 14 17.57 7.71 -14.97
N LYS A 15 17.89 7.36 -16.21
CA LYS A 15 17.73 8.25 -17.36
C LYS A 15 16.29 8.18 -17.88
N ILE A 16 15.72 9.35 -18.17
CA ILE A 16 14.46 9.46 -18.91
C ILE A 16 14.76 9.28 -20.40
N PHE A 17 13.90 8.56 -21.11
CA PHE A 17 13.98 8.35 -22.55
C PHE A 17 12.60 8.47 -23.19
N MET A 18 12.55 8.52 -24.51
CA MET A 18 11.30 8.56 -25.27
C MET A 18 10.84 7.13 -25.60
N ASN A 19 9.55 6.87 -25.38
CA ASN A 19 8.84 5.70 -25.88
C ASN A 19 7.68 6.19 -26.78
N GLY A 20 7.95 6.26 -28.09
CA GLY A 20 7.04 6.90 -29.04
C GLY A 20 6.85 8.38 -28.70
N ARG A 21 5.59 8.79 -28.46
CA ARG A 21 5.21 10.17 -28.08
C ARG A 21 5.29 10.44 -26.58
N SER A 22 5.62 9.43 -25.78
CA SER A 22 5.62 9.50 -24.31
C SER A 22 7.04 9.49 -23.75
N ARG A 23 7.22 10.03 -22.55
CA ARG A 23 8.45 9.87 -21.76
C ARG A 23 8.35 8.60 -20.93
N ALA A 24 9.47 7.91 -20.73
CA ALA A 24 9.57 6.69 -19.97
C ALA A 24 10.85 6.65 -19.11
N VAL A 25 10.79 5.87 -18.03
CA VAL A 25 11.92 5.51 -17.18
C VAL A 25 11.95 4.00 -17.08
N ARG A 26 13.14 3.39 -17.16
CA ARG A 26 13.28 1.95 -16.91
C ARG A 26 13.26 1.72 -15.41
N ILE A 27 12.37 0.86 -14.94
CA ILE A 27 12.34 0.42 -13.54
C ILE A 27 13.55 -0.50 -13.33
N PRO A 28 14.49 -0.17 -12.43
CA PRO A 28 15.62 -1.05 -12.13
C PRO A 28 15.16 -2.35 -11.43
N SER A 29 15.85 -3.46 -11.67
CA SER A 29 15.45 -4.80 -11.20
C SER A 29 15.46 -4.99 -9.68
N ASP A 30 16.07 -4.08 -8.93
CA ASP A 30 16.11 -4.10 -7.46
C ASP A 30 14.89 -3.41 -6.81
N PHE A 31 13.98 -2.86 -7.61
CA PHE A 31 12.66 -2.35 -7.19
C PHE A 31 11.60 -3.42 -7.40
N ASP A 32 10.77 -3.63 -6.39
CA ASP A 32 9.67 -4.57 -6.43
C ASP A 32 8.37 -3.85 -6.81
N LEU A 33 7.84 -4.17 -7.99
CA LEU A 33 6.52 -3.78 -8.45
C LEU A 33 5.83 -5.03 -8.98
N SER A 34 4.76 -5.45 -8.31
CA SER A 34 3.95 -6.60 -8.72
C SER A 34 2.90 -6.19 -9.77
N GLY A 35 2.59 -7.13 -10.67
CA GLY A 35 1.59 -6.96 -11.74
C GLY A 35 2.12 -6.19 -12.96
N ASP A 36 1.25 -6.05 -13.96
CA ASP A 36 1.56 -5.41 -15.24
C ASP A 36 1.08 -3.95 -15.32
N GLU A 37 0.41 -3.48 -14.27
CA GLU A 37 -0.19 -2.15 -14.19
C GLU A 37 0.28 -1.40 -12.94
N VAL A 38 0.44 -0.08 -13.09
CA VAL A 38 0.83 0.82 -11.99
C VAL A 38 -0.08 2.03 -11.94
N VAL A 39 -0.27 2.56 -10.74
CA VAL A 39 -0.86 3.88 -10.52
C VAL A 39 0.28 4.88 -10.35
N ILE A 40 0.25 5.94 -11.17
CA ILE A 40 1.20 7.05 -11.12
C ILE A 40 0.48 8.28 -10.57
N ARG A 41 1.02 8.88 -9.52
CA ARG A 41 0.52 10.15 -8.96
C ARG A 41 1.65 11.17 -8.98
N GLN A 42 1.31 12.39 -9.39
CA GLN A 42 2.20 13.55 -9.32
C GLN A 42 1.66 14.50 -8.26
N GLU A 43 2.47 14.76 -7.25
CA GLU A 43 2.20 15.73 -6.19
C GLU A 43 2.53 17.16 -6.66
N ALA A 44 2.06 18.17 -5.90
CA ALA A 44 2.25 19.58 -6.25
C ALA A 44 3.72 20.04 -6.22
N ASP A 45 4.55 19.39 -5.41
CA ASP A 45 6.00 19.64 -5.34
C ASP A 45 6.79 18.96 -6.48
N GLY A 46 6.09 18.26 -7.37
CA GLY A 46 6.68 17.57 -8.51
C GLY A 46 7.16 16.15 -8.21
N VAL A 47 6.98 15.63 -6.99
CA VAL A 47 7.27 14.23 -6.66
C VAL A 47 6.29 13.33 -7.41
N ILE A 48 6.84 12.33 -8.11
CA ILE A 48 6.05 11.28 -8.77
C ILE A 48 6.15 10.01 -7.94
N THR A 49 5.02 9.54 -7.43
CA THR A 49 4.90 8.23 -6.77
C THR A 49 4.32 7.20 -7.74
N ILE A 50 4.94 6.02 -7.76
CA ILE A 50 4.51 4.88 -8.58
C ILE A 50 4.28 3.71 -7.65
N GLN A 51 3.10 3.10 -7.75
CA GLN A 51 2.74 1.93 -6.96
C GLN A 51 2.06 0.89 -7.86
N SER A 52 2.23 -0.40 -7.56
CA SER A 52 1.47 -1.46 -8.23
C SER A 52 -0.02 -1.14 -8.17
N ALA A 53 -0.70 -1.30 -9.31
CA ALA A 53 -2.14 -1.28 -9.35
C ALA A 53 -2.64 -2.54 -8.63
N ARG A 54 -2.75 -2.47 -7.30
CA ARG A 54 -3.39 -3.54 -6.54
C ARG A 54 -4.78 -3.70 -7.12
N GLN A 55 -5.12 -4.90 -7.59
CA GLN A 55 -6.53 -5.27 -7.64
C GLN A 55 -7.03 -5.09 -6.22
N LYS A 56 -7.81 -4.03 -5.98
CA LYS A 56 -8.63 -3.97 -4.78
C LYS A 56 -9.43 -5.26 -4.82
N ARG A 57 -9.22 -6.16 -3.86
CA ARG A 57 -10.15 -7.28 -3.69
C ARG A 57 -11.51 -6.60 -3.56
N SER A 58 -12.42 -6.91 -4.48
CA SER A 58 -13.79 -6.47 -4.31
C SER A 58 -14.28 -6.98 -2.95
N PRO A 59 -15.26 -6.33 -2.31
CA PRO A 59 -15.84 -6.88 -1.08
C PRO A 59 -16.21 -8.37 -1.24
N GLY A 60 -16.73 -8.76 -2.42
CA GLY A 60 -16.96 -10.16 -2.77
C GLY A 60 -15.69 -11.02 -2.81
N GLY A 61 -14.61 -10.55 -3.44
CA GLY A 61 -13.34 -11.28 -3.49
C GLY A 61 -12.66 -11.43 -2.13
N LEU A 62 -12.85 -10.46 -1.22
CA LEU A 62 -12.41 -10.60 0.17
C LEU A 62 -13.23 -11.66 0.91
N ILE A 63 -14.55 -11.65 0.74
CA ILE A 63 -15.46 -12.65 1.32
C ILE A 63 -15.09 -14.06 0.85
N GLU A 64 -14.89 -14.26 -0.45
CA GLU A 64 -14.52 -15.57 -1.00
C GLU A 64 -13.18 -16.08 -0.45
N TRP A 65 -12.20 -15.19 -0.27
CA TRP A 65 -10.95 -15.56 0.38
C TRP A 65 -11.15 -15.91 1.86
N LEU A 66 -11.95 -15.15 2.61
CA LEU A 66 -12.26 -15.45 4.01
C LEU A 66 -12.97 -16.80 4.17
N ARG A 67 -13.83 -17.19 3.23
CA ARG A 67 -14.49 -18.51 3.23
C ARG A 67 -13.52 -19.68 3.08
N GLN A 68 -12.35 -19.45 2.49
CA GLN A 68 -11.31 -20.46 2.31
C GLN A 68 -10.35 -20.53 3.51
N ALA A 69 -10.39 -19.55 4.41
CA ALA A 69 -9.54 -19.53 5.59
C ALA A 69 -10.03 -20.56 6.62
N GLU A 70 -9.09 -21.27 7.23
CA GLU A 70 -9.42 -22.12 8.38
C GLU A 70 -9.89 -21.25 9.57
N PRO A 71 -10.82 -21.76 10.38
CA PRO A 71 -11.22 -21.08 11.61
C PRO A 71 -10.00 -20.80 12.50
N LEU A 72 -10.00 -19.62 13.13
CA LEU A 72 -9.02 -19.36 14.18
C LEU A 72 -9.27 -20.35 15.32
N GLY A 73 -8.24 -21.12 15.70
CA GLY A 73 -8.32 -22.11 16.79
C GLY A 73 -8.34 -21.49 18.19
N GLN A 74 -8.68 -20.20 18.29
CA GLN A 74 -8.77 -19.44 19.52
C GLN A 74 -10.07 -18.64 19.52
N ASP A 75 -10.68 -18.52 20.70
CA ASP A 75 -11.79 -17.59 20.88
C ASP A 75 -11.30 -16.15 20.75
N PHE A 76 -12.21 -15.26 20.35
CA PHE A 76 -11.94 -13.83 20.40
C PHE A 76 -11.77 -13.41 21.87
N PRO A 77 -10.76 -12.56 22.18
CA PRO A 77 -10.66 -12.00 23.52
C PRO A 77 -11.89 -11.15 23.83
N GLU A 78 -12.27 -11.07 25.11
CA GLU A 78 -13.22 -10.05 25.54
C GLU A 78 -12.63 -8.67 25.24
N ILE A 79 -13.43 -7.82 24.61
CA ILE A 79 -13.11 -6.42 24.38
C ILE A 79 -13.81 -5.64 25.49
N ASP A 80 -13.03 -5.01 26.36
CA ASP A 80 -13.57 -4.13 27.38
C ASP A 80 -14.29 -2.94 26.71
N ASP A 81 -15.54 -2.71 27.10
CA ASP A 81 -16.30 -1.54 26.67
C ASP A 81 -15.77 -0.30 27.42
N GLN A 82 -14.67 0.24 26.90
CA GLN A 82 -14.03 1.40 27.49
C GLN A 82 -14.92 2.64 27.29
N PRO A 83 -15.01 3.53 28.29
CA PRO A 83 -15.71 4.79 28.10
C PRO A 83 -15.06 5.59 26.96
N LEU A 84 -15.86 6.43 26.30
CA LEU A 84 -15.35 7.36 25.29
C LEU A 84 -14.18 8.17 25.85
N GLN A 85 -13.06 8.16 25.14
CA GLN A 85 -11.95 9.06 25.45
C GLN A 85 -12.31 10.47 24.97
N GLU A 86 -12.05 11.45 25.82
CA GLU A 86 -12.07 12.85 25.39
C GLU A 86 -10.92 13.04 24.39
N ILE A 87 -11.28 13.35 23.14
CA ILE A 87 -10.33 13.72 22.11
C ILE A 87 -10.45 15.23 21.94
N ASP A 88 -9.38 15.95 22.28
CA ASP A 88 -9.24 17.34 21.89
C ASP A 88 -8.99 17.38 20.38
N LEU A 89 -10.07 17.55 19.63
CA LEU A 89 -9.98 17.85 18.22
C LEU A 89 -9.68 19.34 18.18
N ASP A 90 -8.43 19.72 17.93
CA ASP A 90 -7.95 21.10 17.70
C ASP A 90 -8.70 21.73 16.49
N LEU A 91 -10.01 21.84 16.56
CA LEU A 91 -10.89 22.37 15.54
C LEU A 91 -10.82 23.88 15.65
N PRO A 92 -10.44 24.59 14.58
CA PRO A 92 -10.55 26.05 14.58
C PRO A 92 -12.03 26.43 14.71
N GLU A 93 -12.31 27.47 15.51
CA GLU A 93 -13.64 28.10 15.58
C GLU A 93 -14.12 28.62 14.21
#